data_AF-A0A1J4MHE3-F1
#
_entry.id   AF-A0A1J4MHE3-F1
#
_cell.length_a   1.000
_cell.length_b   1.000
_cell.length_c   1.000
_cell.angle_alpha   90.00
_cell.angle_beta   90.00
_cell.angle_gamma   90.00
#
_symmetry.space_group_name_H-M   'P 1'
#
loop_
_entity.id
_entity.type
_entity.pdbx_description
1 polymer ?
#
loop_
_entity_poly.entity_id
_entity_poly.type
_entity_poly.pdbx_seq_one_letter_code
_entity_poly.pdbx_strand_id
1 'polypeptide(L)'
;MSDDILSSLFDPPLTPSSASRSNSTSFLYDMALMSDNSVENDKIIEFSNTIIEKSSEIVESTIRNETITPEIQNIIASVHLQCELDLRMIAISARNAEYNPKKVNAVVMRLRDPKCTGLLFRSGRLMITGARLENDARLGGKKMAKICQKSGFPKVKFTNFKMENIIATADCKFPIRLEGLAYDHRDFCNYEPELFPGLVYRYHPDNSPTKAVLLLFVSGKVIVTGCKNYQEICNVFDNIYPVLCQYRK
;
A
#
# COMPACT_ATOMS: atom_id res chain seq x y z
N MET A 1 -14.89 -28.90 -15.21
CA MET A 1 -15.78 -27.78 -14.80
C MET A 1 -15.20 -27.16 -13.55
N SER A 2 -14.22 -26.28 -13.73
CA SER A 2 -13.57 -25.52 -12.66
C SER A 2 -12.49 -24.67 -13.29
N ASP A 3 -12.88 -23.52 -13.85
CA ASP A 3 -12.02 -22.40 -14.22
C ASP A 3 -12.94 -21.22 -14.52
N ASP A 4 -13.33 -20.45 -13.49
CA ASP A 4 -14.07 -19.17 -13.66
C ASP A 4 -14.17 -18.36 -12.35
N ILE A 5 -13.04 -18.17 -11.64
CA ILE A 5 -12.97 -17.26 -10.47
C ILE A 5 -11.89 -16.17 -10.62
N LEU A 6 -11.12 -16.17 -11.71
CA LEU A 6 -10.00 -15.23 -11.90
C LEU A 6 -10.25 -14.10 -12.93
N SER A 7 -11.40 -14.04 -13.58
CA SER A 7 -11.66 -13.08 -14.67
C SER A 7 -12.42 -11.81 -14.28
N SER A 8 -12.96 -11.67 -13.06
CA SER A 8 -13.82 -10.51 -12.71
C SER A 8 -13.12 -9.39 -11.94
N LEU A 9 -11.80 -9.20 -12.09
CA LEU A 9 -11.02 -8.23 -11.30
C LEU A 9 -10.64 -6.93 -12.03
N PHE A 10 -11.06 -6.72 -13.28
CA PHE A 10 -10.70 -5.51 -14.03
C PHE A 10 -11.85 -5.03 -14.92
N ASP A 11 -12.67 -4.14 -14.38
CA ASP A 11 -13.40 -3.16 -15.19
C ASP A 11 -12.93 -1.74 -14.78
N PRO A 12 -12.62 -0.84 -15.74
CA PRO A 12 -12.16 0.51 -15.44
C PRO A 12 -13.34 1.45 -15.09
N PRO A 13 -13.21 2.36 -14.11
CA PRO A 13 -14.26 3.33 -13.82
C PRO A 13 -14.18 4.58 -14.73
N LEU A 14 -15.37 5.10 -15.03
CA LEU A 14 -15.68 6.33 -15.76
C LEU A 14 -15.16 7.60 -15.05
N THR A 15 -14.78 8.59 -15.86
CA THR A 15 -14.29 9.93 -15.48
C THR A 15 -15.32 10.78 -14.73
N PRO A 16 -14.91 11.63 -13.76
CA PRO A 16 -15.70 12.79 -13.34
C PRO A 16 -15.10 14.14 -13.77
N SER A 17 -16.04 15.03 -14.07
CA SER A 17 -15.93 16.43 -14.51
C SER A 17 -15.40 17.41 -13.45
N SER A 18 -14.72 18.45 -13.96
CA SER A 18 -14.51 19.82 -13.47
C SER A 18 -14.99 20.23 -12.06
N ALA A 19 -14.05 20.68 -11.23
CA ALA A 19 -14.24 21.82 -10.31
C ALA A 19 -12.88 22.47 -9.97
N SER A 20 -12.92 23.80 -9.97
CA SER A 20 -11.85 24.81 -9.89
C SER A 20 -10.91 24.77 -8.68
N ARG A 21 -9.60 24.98 -8.94
CA ARG A 21 -8.66 25.63 -8.00
C ARG A 21 -7.70 26.54 -8.79
N SER A 22 -7.64 27.80 -8.39
CA SER A 22 -6.78 28.84 -8.94
C SER A 22 -5.30 28.59 -8.58
N ASN A 23 -4.43 28.61 -9.59
CA ASN A 23 -2.97 28.54 -9.41
C ASN A 23 -2.38 29.95 -9.33
N SER A 24 -1.49 30.13 -8.35
CA SER A 24 -0.73 31.34 -8.01
C SER A 24 0.18 31.89 -9.12
N THR A 25 0.28 31.20 -10.26
CA THR A 25 1.03 31.62 -11.45
C THR A 25 0.28 32.65 -12.30
N SER A 26 -1.06 32.63 -12.29
CA SER A 26 -1.86 33.64 -13.03
C SER A 26 -1.73 35.05 -12.42
N PHE A 27 -1.55 35.14 -11.10
CA PHE A 27 -1.44 36.40 -10.37
C PHE A 27 -0.13 37.17 -10.65
N LEU A 28 0.95 36.46 -11.00
CA LEU A 28 2.23 37.08 -11.35
C LEU A 28 2.26 37.57 -12.80
N TYR A 29 1.50 36.94 -13.69
CA TYR A 29 1.39 37.34 -15.09
C TYR A 29 0.55 38.62 -15.25
N ASP A 30 -0.53 38.74 -14.47
CA ASP A 30 -1.38 39.94 -14.47
C ASP A 30 -0.66 41.18 -13.90
N MET A 31 0.31 40.98 -12.99
CA MET A 31 1.10 42.08 -12.41
C MET A 31 2.14 42.63 -13.38
N ALA A 32 2.65 41.81 -14.31
CA ALA A 32 3.62 42.21 -15.32
C ALA A 32 3.01 43.05 -16.47
N LEU A 33 1.70 43.01 -16.64
CA LEU A 33 0.97 43.75 -17.69
C LEU A 33 0.53 45.15 -17.27
N MET A 34 0.84 45.58 -16.03
CA MET A 34 0.43 46.89 -15.50
C MET A 34 1.63 47.70 -14.98
N SER A 35 2.56 48.10 -15.86
CA SER A 35 3.44 49.25 -15.62
C SER A 35 4.17 49.68 -16.88
N ASP A 36 3.92 50.91 -17.34
CA ASP A 36 4.65 51.57 -18.42
C ASP A 36 6.03 52.05 -17.94
N ASN A 37 7.11 51.38 -18.39
CA ASN A 37 8.46 51.97 -18.52
C ASN A 37 9.38 51.05 -19.34
N SER A 38 9.89 51.55 -20.46
CA SER A 38 10.43 50.76 -21.58
C SER A 38 11.93 50.41 -21.53
N VAL A 39 12.66 50.68 -20.44
CA VAL A 39 14.12 50.40 -20.35
C VAL A 39 14.49 49.39 -19.26
N GLU A 40 13.62 49.15 -18.27
CA GLU A 40 13.81 48.08 -17.27
C GLU A 40 13.31 46.72 -17.75
N ASN A 41 12.46 46.69 -18.79
CA ASN A 41 11.85 45.46 -19.30
C ASN A 41 12.85 44.53 -20.00
N ASP A 42 13.85 45.04 -20.73
CA ASP A 42 14.77 44.16 -21.49
C ASP A 42 15.66 43.31 -20.58
N LYS A 43 16.14 43.89 -19.46
CA LYS A 43 16.94 43.13 -18.47
C LYS A 43 16.09 42.13 -17.69
N ILE A 44 14.83 42.45 -17.41
CA ILE A 44 13.89 41.54 -16.75
C ILE A 44 13.51 40.39 -17.69
N ILE A 45 13.32 40.66 -18.98
CA ILE A 45 13.02 39.65 -20.00
C ILE A 45 14.23 38.74 -20.23
N GLU A 46 15.45 39.28 -20.32
CA GLU A 46 16.67 38.48 -20.51
C GLU A 46 17.00 37.60 -19.29
N PHE A 47 16.78 38.12 -18.07
CA PHE A 47 16.89 37.34 -16.84
C PHE A 47 15.80 36.27 -16.73
N SER A 48 14.57 36.58 -17.16
CA SER A 48 13.45 35.63 -17.22
C SER A 48 13.72 34.52 -18.23
N ASN A 49 14.25 34.85 -19.42
CA ASN A 49 14.62 33.87 -20.44
C ASN A 49 15.80 32.99 -20.00
N THR A 50 16.77 33.55 -19.29
CA THR A 50 17.88 32.77 -18.69
C THR A 50 17.39 31.82 -17.59
N ILE A 51 16.39 32.24 -16.80
CA ILE A 51 15.72 31.37 -15.81
C ILE A 51 14.89 30.30 -16.53
N ILE A 52 14.22 30.62 -17.64
CA ILE A 52 13.44 29.68 -18.45
C ILE A 52 14.36 28.64 -19.12
N GLU A 53 15.50 29.03 -19.68
CA GLU A 53 16.48 28.09 -20.27
C GLU A 53 17.14 27.21 -19.20
N LYS A 54 17.54 27.77 -18.05
CA LYS A 54 18.05 26.97 -16.92
C LYS A 54 16.99 26.04 -16.35
N SER A 55 15.74 26.48 -16.29
CA SER A 55 14.63 25.60 -15.88
C SER A 55 14.29 24.58 -16.96
N SER A 56 14.58 24.83 -18.24
CA SER A 56 14.43 23.86 -19.33
C SER A 56 15.49 22.76 -19.25
N GLU A 57 16.76 23.08 -18.96
CA GLU A 57 17.82 22.09 -18.71
C GLU A 57 17.60 21.30 -17.39
N ILE A 58 17.06 21.96 -16.36
CA ILE A 58 16.64 21.30 -15.11
C ILE A 58 15.41 20.41 -15.38
N VAL A 59 14.48 20.81 -16.25
CA VAL A 59 13.30 20.02 -16.62
C VAL A 59 13.68 18.86 -17.53
N GLU A 60 14.62 19.01 -18.47
CA GLU A 60 15.13 17.90 -19.31
C GLU A 60 15.96 16.88 -18.53
N SER A 61 16.73 17.31 -17.52
CA SER A 61 17.40 16.38 -16.59
C SER A 61 16.43 15.73 -15.58
N THR A 62 15.21 16.28 -15.43
CA THR A 62 14.15 15.71 -14.57
C THR A 62 13.27 14.68 -15.31
N ILE A 63 13.41 14.53 -16.64
CA ILE A 63 12.57 13.64 -17.47
C ILE A 63 12.99 12.14 -17.46
N ARG A 64 13.89 11.69 -16.57
CA ARG A 64 14.26 10.24 -16.49
C ARG A 64 14.30 9.60 -15.09
N ASN A 65 13.55 10.12 -14.12
CA ASN A 65 13.29 9.38 -12.88
C ASN A 65 11.78 9.35 -12.62
N GLU A 66 11.05 8.48 -13.32
CA GLU A 66 9.78 7.98 -12.78
C GLU A 66 10.11 7.35 -11.43
N THR A 67 9.86 8.08 -10.33
CA THR A 67 10.04 7.53 -8.99
C THR A 67 8.95 6.48 -8.81
N ILE A 68 9.30 5.22 -9.04
CA ILE A 68 8.39 4.09 -8.87
C ILE A 68 8.01 4.06 -7.38
N THR A 69 6.73 4.31 -7.12
CA THR A 69 6.20 4.35 -5.75
C THR A 69 5.42 3.07 -5.45
N PRO A 70 5.69 2.39 -4.32
CA PRO A 70 4.90 1.24 -3.91
C PRO A 70 3.44 1.62 -3.64
N GLU A 71 2.49 0.83 -4.13
CA GLU A 71 1.07 1.01 -3.88
C GLU A 71 0.59 0.04 -2.80
N ILE A 72 -0.14 0.52 -1.79
CA ILE A 72 -0.72 -0.33 -0.75
C ILE A 72 -1.85 -1.18 -1.33
N GLN A 73 -1.69 -2.50 -1.27
CA GLN A 73 -2.71 -3.45 -1.70
C GLN A 73 -3.56 -3.97 -0.56
N ASN A 74 -2.98 -4.11 0.63
CA ASN A 74 -3.70 -4.62 1.80
C ASN A 74 -3.04 -4.17 3.11
N ILE A 75 -3.88 -3.99 4.13
CA ILE A 75 -3.49 -3.71 5.50
C ILE A 75 -4.00 -4.84 6.39
N ILE A 76 -3.16 -5.23 7.34
CA ILE A 76 -3.52 -6.12 8.43
C ILE A 76 -3.38 -5.35 9.74
N ALA A 77 -4.49 -5.25 10.46
CA ALA A 77 -4.55 -4.58 11.75
C ALA A 77 -5.07 -5.54 12.82
N SER A 78 -4.77 -5.22 14.07
CA SER A 78 -5.33 -5.91 15.23
C SER A 78 -5.97 -4.93 16.20
N VAL A 79 -6.93 -5.43 16.96
CA VAL A 79 -7.58 -4.71 18.06
C VAL A 79 -7.93 -5.68 19.17
N HIS A 80 -8.02 -5.17 20.40
CA HIS A 80 -8.45 -5.95 21.55
C HIS A 80 -9.81 -5.45 22.07
N LEU A 81 -10.75 -6.38 22.26
CA LEU A 81 -12.12 -6.12 22.69
C LEU A 81 -12.34 -6.13 24.22
N GLN A 82 -11.27 -6.41 25.00
CA GLN A 82 -11.23 -6.33 26.47
C GLN A 82 -12.21 -7.26 27.21
N CYS A 83 -12.67 -8.33 26.57
CA CYS A 83 -13.46 -9.36 27.22
C CYS A 83 -13.36 -10.69 26.45
N GLU A 84 -13.57 -11.79 27.15
CA GLU A 84 -13.75 -13.09 26.51
C GLU A 84 -15.11 -13.19 25.82
N LEU A 85 -15.15 -13.94 24.73
CA LEU A 85 -16.30 -14.03 23.84
C LEU A 85 -16.65 -15.49 23.56
N ASP A 86 -17.94 -15.82 23.67
CA ASP A 86 -18.45 -17.09 23.13
C ASP A 86 -18.63 -16.96 21.62
N LEU A 87 -17.68 -17.55 20.90
CA LEU A 87 -17.63 -17.55 19.45
C LEU A 87 -18.85 -18.20 18.79
N ARG A 88 -19.44 -19.22 19.43
CA ARG A 88 -20.64 -19.89 18.90
C ARG A 88 -21.85 -18.97 18.98
N MET A 89 -22.02 -18.28 20.12
CA MET A 89 -23.12 -17.32 20.27
C MET A 89 -23.04 -16.17 19.26
N ILE A 90 -21.83 -15.65 19.01
CA ILE A 90 -21.63 -14.59 18.01
C ILE A 90 -21.98 -15.11 16.61
N ALA A 91 -21.53 -16.31 16.25
CA ALA A 91 -21.80 -16.90 14.94
C ALA A 91 -23.30 -17.15 14.69
N ILE A 92 -24.04 -17.57 15.72
CA ILE A 92 -25.49 -17.76 15.62
C ILE A 92 -26.22 -16.40 15.49
N SER A 93 -25.74 -15.39 16.21
CA SER A 93 -26.40 -14.07 16.28
C SER A 93 -26.15 -13.19 15.06
N ALA A 94 -24.98 -13.31 14.43
CA ALA A 94 -24.55 -12.44 13.34
C ALA A 94 -24.59 -13.17 11.99
N ARG A 95 -25.48 -12.75 11.10
CA ARG A 95 -25.62 -13.33 9.74
C ARG A 95 -24.35 -13.29 8.89
N ASN A 96 -23.45 -12.34 9.17
CA ASN A 96 -22.20 -12.15 8.46
C ASN A 96 -21.00 -12.78 9.18
N ALA A 97 -21.25 -13.72 10.09
CA ALA A 97 -20.26 -14.46 10.85
C ALA A 97 -20.29 -15.95 10.52
N GLU A 98 -19.12 -16.52 10.28
CA GLU A 98 -18.92 -17.95 10.04
C GLU A 98 -17.99 -18.51 11.12
N TYR A 99 -18.33 -19.67 11.69
CA TYR A 99 -17.47 -20.32 12.68
C TYR A 99 -17.31 -21.81 12.39
N ASN A 100 -16.09 -22.22 12.08
CA ASN A 100 -15.71 -23.62 11.92
C ASN A 100 -14.37 -23.88 12.63
N PRO A 101 -14.39 -24.30 13.91
CA PRO A 101 -13.18 -24.48 14.71
C PRO A 101 -12.23 -25.56 14.17
N LYS A 102 -12.73 -26.49 13.33
CA LYS A 102 -11.88 -27.48 12.65
C LYS A 102 -11.01 -26.87 11.56
N LYS A 103 -11.46 -25.75 10.96
CA LYS A 103 -10.70 -25.01 9.93
C LYS A 103 -9.87 -23.89 10.57
N VAL A 104 -10.51 -23.05 11.36
CA VAL A 104 -9.90 -21.90 12.03
C VAL A 104 -10.55 -21.72 13.39
N ASN A 105 -9.75 -21.64 14.46
CA ASN A 105 -10.25 -21.40 15.82
C ASN A 105 -10.58 -19.92 16.07
N ALA A 106 -11.36 -19.33 15.18
CA ALA A 106 -11.82 -17.94 15.21
C ALA A 106 -13.14 -17.82 14.44
N VAL A 107 -13.95 -16.82 14.79
CA VAL A 107 -15.12 -16.43 13.99
C VAL A 107 -14.64 -15.54 12.85
N VAL A 108 -15.01 -15.89 11.62
CA VAL A 108 -14.76 -15.09 10.42
C VAL A 108 -15.95 -14.16 10.21
N MET A 109 -15.75 -12.86 10.37
CA MET A 109 -16.78 -11.85 10.09
C MET A 109 -16.45 -11.09 8.81
N ARG A 110 -17.40 -10.95 7.90
CA ARG A 110 -17.19 -10.20 6.64
C ARG A 110 -18.04 -8.95 6.61
N LEU A 111 -17.44 -7.83 6.23
CA LEU A 111 -18.11 -6.56 5.97
C LEU A 111 -17.99 -6.20 4.50
N ARG A 112 -19.05 -5.60 3.96
CA ARG A 112 -19.07 -5.05 2.58
C ARG A 112 -18.55 -3.63 2.52
N ASP A 113 -18.89 -2.83 3.53
CA ASP A 113 -18.48 -1.42 3.65
C ASP A 113 -18.01 -1.12 5.10
N PRO A 114 -16.73 -0.73 5.31
CA PRO A 114 -15.64 -0.93 4.35
C PRO A 114 -15.46 -2.42 4.05
N LYS A 115 -14.98 -2.76 2.85
CA LYS A 115 -14.74 -4.16 2.47
C LYS A 115 -13.58 -4.71 3.31
N CYS A 116 -13.88 -5.52 4.31
CA CYS A 116 -12.87 -6.15 5.14
C CYS A 116 -13.37 -7.45 5.78
N THR A 117 -12.44 -8.30 6.18
CA THR A 117 -12.68 -9.54 6.91
C THR A 117 -12.01 -9.47 8.27
N GLY A 118 -12.76 -9.84 9.30
CA GLY A 118 -12.30 -9.93 10.67
C GLY A 118 -12.16 -11.38 11.11
N LEU A 119 -11.08 -11.71 11.81
CA LEU A 119 -10.93 -12.95 12.55
C LEU A 119 -11.02 -12.64 14.03
N LEU A 120 -12.13 -13.03 14.65
CA LEU A 120 -12.40 -12.80 16.06
C LEU A 120 -12.06 -14.06 16.88
N PHE A 121 -11.19 -13.90 17.85
CA PHE A 121 -10.75 -14.96 18.75
C PHE A 121 -11.47 -14.88 20.08
N ARG A 122 -11.57 -16.03 20.78
CA ARG A 122 -12.22 -16.14 22.10
C ARG A 122 -11.65 -15.17 23.12
N SER A 123 -10.35 -14.87 23.05
CA SER A 123 -9.67 -13.91 23.92
C SER A 123 -10.13 -12.46 23.77
N GLY A 124 -10.96 -12.16 22.77
CA GLY A 124 -11.34 -10.80 22.41
C GLY A 124 -10.32 -10.11 21.49
N ARG A 125 -9.27 -10.79 21.05
CA ARG A 125 -8.43 -10.30 19.94
C ARG A 125 -9.24 -10.37 18.64
N LEU A 126 -9.22 -9.30 17.87
CA LEU A 126 -9.80 -9.20 16.54
C LEU A 126 -8.71 -8.80 15.55
N MET A 127 -8.44 -9.66 14.58
CA MET A 127 -7.57 -9.37 13.43
C MET A 127 -8.42 -8.89 12.26
N ILE A 128 -7.96 -7.88 11.52
CA ILE A 128 -8.71 -7.25 10.44
C ILE A 128 -7.82 -7.25 9.20
N THR A 129 -8.37 -7.65 8.04
CA THR A 129 -7.68 -7.64 6.75
C THR A 129 -8.62 -7.30 5.60
N GLY A 130 -8.07 -6.97 4.43
CA GLY A 130 -8.80 -6.67 3.19
C GLY A 130 -9.03 -5.17 2.95
N ALA A 131 -8.67 -4.32 3.90
CA ALA A 131 -8.71 -2.86 3.73
C ALA A 131 -7.41 -2.35 3.09
N ARG A 132 -7.50 -1.28 2.30
CA ARG A 132 -6.34 -0.57 1.73
C ARG A 132 -5.92 0.66 2.53
N LEU A 133 -6.84 1.22 3.30
CA LEU A 133 -6.63 2.41 4.13
C LEU A 133 -6.73 2.06 5.61
N GLU A 134 -5.92 2.70 6.44
CA GLU A 134 -5.95 2.50 7.90
C GLU A 134 -7.32 2.89 8.48
N ASN A 135 -7.90 3.99 8.02
CA ASN A 135 -9.20 4.48 8.48
C ASN A 135 -10.31 3.45 8.22
N ASP A 136 -10.26 2.75 7.09
CA ASP A 136 -11.22 1.71 6.73
C ASP A 136 -11.04 0.48 7.61
N ALA A 137 -9.80 0.04 7.87
CA ALA A 137 -9.53 -1.05 8.80
C ALA A 137 -10.06 -0.71 10.21
N ARG A 138 -9.84 0.52 10.68
CA ARG A 138 -10.30 1.00 11.97
C ARG A 138 -11.82 1.09 12.04
N LEU A 139 -12.48 1.61 11.00
CA LEU A 139 -13.94 1.69 10.92
C LEU A 139 -14.58 0.30 10.87
N GLY A 140 -14.03 -0.61 10.05
CA GLY A 140 -14.47 -2.00 9.97
C GLY A 140 -14.37 -2.71 11.32
N GLY A 141 -13.24 -2.54 12.02
CA GLY A 141 -13.06 -3.07 13.37
C GLY A 141 -14.09 -2.51 14.37
N LYS A 142 -14.40 -1.22 14.32
CA LYS A 142 -15.45 -0.61 15.16
C LYS A 142 -16.84 -1.18 14.85
N LYS A 143 -17.18 -1.38 13.57
CA LYS A 143 -18.43 -2.02 13.14
C LYS A 143 -18.52 -3.45 13.68
N MET A 144 -17.44 -4.24 13.59
CA MET A 144 -17.38 -5.61 14.15
C MET A 144 -17.50 -5.64 15.67
N ALA A 145 -16.83 -4.73 16.38
CA ALA A 145 -16.98 -4.59 17.83
C ALA A 145 -18.45 -4.29 18.21
N LYS A 146 -19.14 -3.46 17.43
CA LYS A 146 -20.57 -3.17 17.64
C LYS A 146 -21.46 -4.38 17.40
N ILE A 147 -21.14 -5.23 16.42
CA ILE A 147 -21.84 -6.51 16.21
C ILE A 147 -21.68 -7.41 17.45
N CYS A 148 -20.47 -7.49 18.01
CA CYS A 148 -20.23 -8.26 19.24
C CYS A 148 -21.07 -7.73 20.42
N GLN A 149 -21.12 -6.41 20.60
CA GLN A 149 -21.98 -5.78 21.61
C GLN A 149 -23.46 -6.15 21.45
N LYS A 150 -23.97 -6.11 20.21
CA LYS A 150 -25.37 -6.47 19.90
C LYS A 150 -25.64 -7.97 20.01
N SER A 151 -24.60 -8.81 19.97
CA SER A 151 -24.69 -10.27 20.11
C SER A 151 -24.61 -10.74 21.56
N GLY A 152 -24.83 -9.86 22.54
CA GLY A 152 -24.87 -10.21 23.97
C GLY A 152 -23.59 -9.90 24.75
N PHE A 153 -22.62 -9.16 24.18
CA PHE A 153 -21.36 -8.81 24.85
C PHE A 153 -21.22 -7.29 25.09
N PRO A 154 -22.03 -6.67 25.96
CA PRO A 154 -22.04 -5.21 26.15
C PRO A 154 -20.73 -4.64 26.72
N LYS A 155 -19.89 -5.50 27.34
CA LYS A 155 -18.59 -5.12 27.91
C LYS A 155 -17.48 -4.93 26.87
N VAL A 156 -17.74 -5.24 25.59
CA VAL A 156 -16.76 -5.06 24.50
C VAL A 156 -16.31 -3.60 24.40
N LYS A 157 -15.00 -3.38 24.43
CA LYS A 157 -14.36 -2.07 24.24
C LYS A 157 -13.36 -2.13 23.10
N PHE A 158 -13.43 -1.20 22.15
CA PHE A 158 -12.46 -1.11 21.06
C PHE A 158 -11.18 -0.43 21.56
N THR A 159 -10.12 -1.20 21.82
CA THR A 159 -8.86 -0.70 22.39
C THR A 159 -7.65 -1.30 21.70
N ASN A 160 -6.50 -0.64 21.81
CA ASN A 160 -5.22 -1.14 21.29
C ASN A 160 -5.27 -1.47 19.79
N PHE A 161 -5.90 -0.60 19.00
CA PHE A 161 -5.83 -0.73 17.55
C PHE A 161 -4.39 -0.52 17.09
N LYS A 162 -3.87 -1.46 16.32
CA LYS A 162 -2.48 -1.48 15.88
C LYS A 162 -2.36 -1.99 14.45
N MET A 163 -1.50 -1.34 13.67
CA MET A 163 -1.03 -1.83 12.38
C MET A 163 -0.03 -2.97 12.60
N GLU A 164 -0.36 -4.17 12.11
CA GLU A 164 0.49 -5.34 12.28
C GLU A 164 1.32 -5.62 11.03
N ASN A 165 0.75 -5.39 9.84
CA ASN A 165 1.44 -5.54 8.57
C ASN A 165 0.78 -4.70 7.46
N ILE A 166 1.58 -4.25 6.50
CA ILE A 166 1.17 -3.62 5.25
C ILE A 166 1.76 -4.42 4.10
N ILE A 167 0.94 -4.70 3.09
CA ILE A 167 1.35 -5.36 1.86
C ILE A 167 1.24 -4.33 0.74
N ALA A 168 2.34 -4.09 0.05
CA ALA A 168 2.41 -3.17 -1.05
C ALA A 168 2.98 -3.85 -2.30
N THR A 169 2.64 -3.30 -3.46
CA THR A 169 3.17 -3.73 -4.75
C THR A 169 3.87 -2.58 -5.44
N ALA A 170 4.98 -2.87 -6.10
CA ALA A 170 5.64 -1.95 -7.01
C ALA A 170 5.92 -2.65 -8.34
N ASP A 171 6.12 -1.87 -9.39
CA ASP A 171 6.45 -2.38 -10.72
C ASP A 171 7.71 -1.67 -11.21
N CYS A 172 8.81 -2.42 -11.31
CA CYS A 172 10.08 -1.92 -11.80
C CYS A 172 10.03 -1.50 -13.29
N LYS A 173 9.00 -1.90 -14.04
CA LYS A 173 8.83 -1.61 -15.48
C LYS A 173 9.93 -2.21 -16.37
N PHE A 174 10.67 -3.19 -15.86
CA PHE A 174 11.62 -3.98 -16.65
C PHE A 174 11.73 -5.42 -16.13
N PRO A 175 11.99 -6.39 -17.02
CA PRO A 175 12.20 -7.78 -16.61
C PRO A 175 13.50 -7.96 -15.82
N ILE A 176 13.48 -8.88 -14.85
CA ILE A 176 14.60 -9.15 -13.92
C ILE A 176 15.12 -10.57 -14.14
N ARG A 177 16.44 -10.72 -14.20
CA ARG A 177 17.16 -12.01 -14.22
C ARG A 177 17.29 -12.57 -12.80
N LEU A 178 16.23 -13.23 -12.33
CA LEU A 178 16.14 -13.77 -10.97
C LEU A 178 17.18 -14.84 -10.66
N GLU A 179 17.61 -15.62 -11.67
CA GLU A 179 18.60 -16.69 -11.51
C GLU A 179 19.96 -16.11 -11.06
N GLY A 180 20.39 -15.03 -11.71
CA GLY A 180 21.63 -14.32 -11.35
C GLY A 180 21.52 -13.69 -9.96
N LEU A 181 20.39 -13.03 -9.68
CA LEU A 181 20.14 -12.42 -8.37
C LEU A 181 20.15 -13.46 -7.25
N ALA A 182 19.50 -14.62 -7.46
CA ALA A 182 19.47 -15.71 -6.48
C ALA A 182 20.86 -16.29 -6.22
N TYR A 183 21.68 -16.39 -7.26
CA TYR A 183 23.06 -16.90 -7.15
C TYR A 183 23.95 -15.93 -6.36
N ASP A 184 23.93 -14.65 -6.72
CA ASP A 184 24.78 -13.62 -6.10
C ASP A 184 24.32 -13.26 -4.67
N HIS A 185 23.01 -13.31 -4.39
CA HIS A 185 22.41 -12.99 -3.09
C HIS A 185 21.83 -14.23 -2.37
N ARG A 186 22.49 -15.39 -2.50
CA ARG A 186 21.99 -16.69 -2.01
C ARG A 186 21.61 -16.73 -0.53
N ASP A 187 22.30 -15.96 0.32
CA ASP A 187 22.08 -15.97 1.77
C ASP A 187 20.76 -15.26 2.15
N PHE A 188 20.24 -14.42 1.25
CA PHE A 188 19.00 -13.66 1.42
C PHE A 188 17.85 -14.17 0.55
N CYS A 189 18.15 -14.94 -0.49
CA CYS A 189 17.18 -15.35 -1.51
C CYS A 189 16.78 -16.83 -1.38
N ASN A 190 15.53 -17.12 -1.68
CA ASN A 190 15.07 -18.48 -1.99
C ASN A 190 14.32 -18.44 -3.33
N TYR A 191 14.81 -19.17 -4.32
CA TYR A 191 14.22 -19.21 -5.66
C TYR A 191 14.17 -20.65 -6.19
N GLU A 192 12.97 -21.21 -6.21
CA GLU A 192 12.67 -22.56 -6.69
C GLU A 192 11.50 -22.45 -7.68
N PRO A 193 11.75 -22.09 -8.96
CA PRO A 193 10.70 -21.74 -9.92
C PRO A 193 9.68 -22.85 -10.17
N GLU A 194 10.08 -24.11 -9.99
CA GLU A 194 9.20 -25.28 -10.09
C GLU A 194 8.17 -25.36 -8.94
N LEU A 195 8.49 -24.76 -7.78
CA LEU A 195 7.63 -24.72 -6.60
C LEU A 195 6.86 -23.40 -6.48
N PHE A 196 7.51 -22.29 -6.82
CA PHE A 196 6.92 -20.95 -6.76
C PHE A 196 7.57 -20.01 -7.79
N PRO A 197 6.78 -19.30 -8.63
CA PRO A 197 7.31 -18.52 -9.75
C PRO A 197 8.10 -17.26 -9.37
N GLY A 198 7.99 -16.79 -8.12
CA GLY A 198 8.71 -15.60 -7.64
C GLY A 198 9.94 -15.95 -6.80
N LEU A 199 10.92 -15.06 -6.78
CA LEU A 199 12.04 -15.12 -5.83
C LEU A 199 11.61 -14.52 -4.49
N VAL A 200 11.87 -15.23 -3.40
CA VAL A 200 11.64 -14.73 -2.03
C VAL A 200 12.93 -14.10 -1.52
N TYR A 201 12.96 -12.78 -1.37
CA TYR A 201 14.10 -12.03 -0.83
C TYR A 201 13.81 -11.62 0.63
N ARG A 202 14.66 -12.05 1.56
CA ARG A 202 14.58 -11.67 2.98
C ARG A 202 15.43 -10.43 3.22
N TYR A 203 14.77 -9.30 3.38
CA TYR A 203 15.41 -8.03 3.70
C TYR A 203 15.59 -7.89 5.22
N HIS A 204 16.84 -7.99 5.66
CA HIS A 204 17.24 -7.77 7.06
C HIS A 204 18.58 -7.03 7.11
N PRO A 205 18.57 -5.69 7.02
CA PRO A 205 19.78 -4.89 7.17
C PRO A 205 20.27 -4.92 8.62
N ASP A 206 21.58 -5.05 8.83
CA ASP A 206 22.17 -5.13 10.18
C ASP A 206 22.02 -3.82 10.97
N ASN A 207 21.91 -2.69 10.26
CA ASN A 207 21.84 -1.35 10.85
C ASN A 207 20.42 -0.87 11.16
N SER A 208 19.38 -1.69 10.92
CA SER A 208 17.99 -1.30 11.14
C SER A 208 17.15 -2.47 11.66
N PRO A 209 16.23 -2.23 12.62
CA PRO A 209 15.33 -3.27 13.10
C PRO A 209 14.27 -3.68 12.07
N THR A 210 14.20 -3.00 10.92
CA THR A 210 13.20 -3.26 9.88
C THR A 210 13.47 -4.59 9.22
N LYS A 211 12.50 -5.51 9.30
CA LYS A 211 12.53 -6.81 8.62
C LYS A 211 11.40 -6.85 7.62
N ALA A 212 11.72 -7.17 6.38
CA ALA A 212 10.75 -7.29 5.31
C ALA A 212 11.03 -8.53 4.46
N VAL A 213 10.00 -8.99 3.76
CA VAL A 213 10.11 -10.03 2.75
C VAL A 213 9.59 -9.43 1.44
N LEU A 214 10.39 -9.59 0.40
CA LEU A 214 10.01 -9.19 -0.95
C LEU A 214 9.77 -10.43 -1.80
N LEU A 215 8.72 -10.39 -2.61
CA LEU A 215 8.48 -11.38 -3.66
C LEU A 215 8.77 -10.68 -4.99
N LEU A 216 9.81 -11.15 -5.67
CA LEU A 216 10.28 -10.58 -6.94
C LEU A 216 9.84 -11.50 -8.08
N PHE A 217 9.26 -10.93 -9.13
CA PHE A 217 8.83 -11.68 -10.31
C PHE A 217 9.70 -11.31 -11.52
N VAL A 218 9.88 -12.27 -12.44
CA VAL A 218 10.65 -12.07 -13.69
C VAL A 218 10.13 -10.87 -14.48
N SER A 219 8.84 -10.53 -14.36
CA SER A 219 8.23 -9.38 -15.03
C SER A 219 8.66 -8.01 -14.49
N GLY A 220 9.40 -7.94 -13.38
CA GLY A 220 9.70 -6.69 -12.68
C GLY A 220 8.67 -6.29 -11.62
N LYS A 221 7.61 -7.08 -11.43
CA LYS A 221 6.66 -6.83 -10.33
C LYS A 221 7.29 -7.24 -9.01
N VAL A 222 7.05 -6.43 -7.98
CA VAL A 222 7.59 -6.61 -6.64
C VAL A 222 6.44 -6.53 -5.64
N ILE A 223 6.37 -7.48 -4.71
CA ILE A 223 5.49 -7.42 -3.53
C ILE A 223 6.37 -7.21 -2.31
N VAL A 224 6.05 -6.22 -1.48
CA VAL A 224 6.74 -5.95 -0.21
C VAL A 224 5.77 -6.23 0.94
N THR A 225 6.21 -7.02 1.92
CA THR A 225 5.44 -7.34 3.14
C THR A 225 6.35 -7.41 4.36
N GLY A 226 5.78 -7.28 5.57
CA GLY A 226 6.49 -7.37 6.85
C GLY A 226 6.65 -6.02 7.56
N CYS A 227 6.36 -4.91 6.87
CA CYS A 227 6.44 -3.56 7.40
C CYS A 227 5.14 -3.14 8.11
N LYS A 228 5.24 -2.23 9.07
CA LYS A 228 4.09 -1.73 9.85
C LYS A 228 3.61 -0.35 9.42
N ASN A 229 4.44 0.39 8.70
CA ASN A 229 4.10 1.70 8.16
C ASN A 229 4.54 1.81 6.70
N TYR A 230 3.96 2.76 5.99
CA TYR A 230 4.23 2.96 4.56
C TYR A 230 5.66 3.46 4.29
N GLN A 231 6.23 4.23 5.21
CA GLN A 231 7.59 4.74 5.05
C GLN A 231 8.64 3.61 5.06
N GLU A 232 8.47 2.59 5.92
CA GLU A 232 9.29 1.38 5.92
C GLU A 232 9.21 0.66 4.57
N ILE A 233 8.02 0.58 3.96
CA ILE A 233 7.84 -0.01 2.63
C ILE A 233 8.65 0.76 1.58
N CYS A 234 8.53 2.09 1.54
CA CYS A 234 9.29 2.93 0.62
C CYS A 234 10.79 2.74 0.81
N ASN A 235 11.27 2.84 2.05
CA ASN A 235 12.70 2.68 2.36
C ASN A 235 13.24 1.30 1.95
N VAL A 236 12.47 0.23 2.18
CA VAL A 236 12.83 -1.13 1.76
C VAL A 236 12.91 -1.20 0.23
N PHE A 237 11.94 -0.62 -0.47
CA PHE A 237 11.91 -0.61 -1.92
C PHE A 237 13.06 0.21 -2.53
N ASP A 238 13.30 1.42 -2.01
CA ASP A 238 14.36 2.32 -2.45
C ASP A 238 15.75 1.71 -2.26
N ASN A 239 15.94 0.91 -1.21
CA ASN A 239 17.20 0.21 -0.97
C ASN A 239 17.42 -0.98 -1.91
N ILE A 240 16.37 -1.73 -2.26
CA ILE A 240 16.51 -2.88 -3.15
C ILE A 240 16.52 -2.48 -4.63
N TYR A 241 15.86 -1.38 -4.99
CA TYR A 241 15.65 -0.99 -6.39
C TYR A 241 16.97 -0.86 -7.19
N PRO A 242 18.04 -0.22 -6.67
CA PRO A 242 19.34 -0.19 -7.35
C PRO A 242 19.95 -1.57 -7.58
N VAL A 243 19.73 -2.53 -6.67
CA VAL A 243 20.16 -3.93 -6.84
C VAL A 243 19.39 -4.55 -8.00
N LEU A 244 18.06 -4.40 -8.04
CA LEU A 244 17.23 -4.95 -9.11
C LEU A 244 17.62 -4.41 -10.50
N CYS A 245 18.01 -3.14 -10.59
CA CYS A 245 18.51 -2.52 -11.82
C CYS A 245 19.76 -3.23 -12.39
N GLN A 246 20.62 -3.79 -11.55
CA GLN A 246 21.83 -4.53 -11.99
C GLN A 246 21.49 -5.86 -12.67
N TYR A 247 20.32 -6.43 -12.36
CA TYR A 247 19.83 -7.69 -12.93
C TYR A 247 18.74 -7.47 -13.98
N ARG A 248 18.61 -6.25 -14.53
CA ARG A 248 17.73 -5.98 -15.66
C ARG A 248 18.13 -6.86 -16.86
N LYS A 249 17.15 -7.53 -17.47
CA LYS A 249 17.32 -8.25 -18.74
C LYS A 249 17.33 -7.29 -19.92
#